data_AF-A0A7J6RKQ2-F1
#
_entry.id   AF-A0A7J6RKQ2-F1
#
_cell.length_a   1.000
_cell.length_b   1.000
_cell.length_c   1.000
_cell.angle_alpha   90.00
_cell.angle_beta   90.00
_cell.angle_gamma   90.00
#
_symmetry.space_group_name_H-M   'P 1'
#
loop_
_entity.id
_entity.type
_entity.pdbx_description
1 polymer ?
#
loop_
_entity_poly.entity_id
_entity_poly.type
_entity_poly.pdbx_seq_one_letter_code
_entity_poly.pdbx_strand_id
1 'polypeptide(L)'
;LALLASKTRYDSRGMMAGVSRAQARVTMSPGTTELIRAYQLSHNPTLYLVDTPGVTFHKDKSNPERNLKLAAVGTFPDHIFGELYIADYILWRLNNARLFQYVSVCGLSGGPTNDIRSVCREIAFQLTNDPCRDSGAMDVLSGARTFLKFYRNGLLGRYCLDALPSEGELSRYNDLVEEAEPPGPWGPNAYPLDERAAILTSYS
;
A
#
# COMPACT_ATOMS: atom_id res chain seq x y z
N LEU A 1 10.90 -6.87 -4.02
CA LEU A 1 12.06 -7.24 -3.15
C LEU A 1 12.25 -8.75 -3.00
N ALA A 2 11.20 -9.57 -2.84
CA ALA A 2 11.33 -11.03 -2.75
C ALA A 2 11.83 -11.74 -4.04
N LEU A 3 11.57 -11.19 -5.23
CA LEU A 3 11.91 -11.86 -6.50
C LEU A 3 13.39 -11.71 -6.91
N LEU A 4 14.05 -10.60 -6.52
CA LEU A 4 15.45 -10.33 -6.85
C LEU A 4 16.44 -11.08 -5.95
N ALA A 5 16.03 -11.44 -4.72
CA ALA A 5 16.82 -12.27 -3.81
C ALA A 5 16.98 -13.73 -4.29
N SER A 6 16.19 -14.18 -5.28
CA SER A 6 16.26 -15.55 -5.80
C SER A 6 17.38 -15.77 -6.82
N LYS A 7 18.01 -14.70 -7.34
CA LYS A 7 19.06 -14.77 -8.36
C LYS A 7 20.49 -14.74 -7.81
N THR A 8 20.67 -14.36 -6.56
CA THR A 8 21.95 -14.53 -5.86
C THR A 8 21.96 -15.95 -5.30
N ARG A 9 22.81 -16.80 -5.86
CA ARG A 9 23.03 -18.19 -5.42
C ARG A 9 23.83 -18.15 -4.10
N TYR A 10 23.23 -17.61 -3.05
CA TYR A 10 23.78 -17.56 -1.70
C TYR A 10 23.43 -18.89 -1.02
N ASP A 11 24.42 -19.60 -0.46
CA ASP A 11 24.19 -20.88 0.21
C ASP A 11 23.39 -20.66 1.50
N SER A 12 22.08 -20.90 1.42
CA SER A 12 21.12 -20.66 2.50
C SER A 12 21.17 -21.69 3.63
N ARG A 13 21.97 -22.76 3.48
CA ARG A 13 22.01 -23.89 4.42
C ARG A 13 22.60 -23.51 5.78
N GLY A 14 23.55 -22.58 5.81
CA GLY A 14 24.16 -22.08 7.05
C GLY A 14 23.35 -21.00 7.78
N MET A 15 22.60 -20.17 7.04
CA MET A 15 21.85 -19.05 7.62
C MET A 15 20.67 -19.49 8.50
N MET A 16 20.02 -20.59 8.11
CA MET A 16 18.81 -21.09 8.77
C MET A 16 19.11 -22.18 9.81
N ALA A 17 20.38 -22.55 9.98
CA ALA A 17 20.79 -23.55 10.96
C ALA A 17 20.44 -23.06 12.38
N GLY A 18 19.57 -23.80 13.08
CA GLY A 18 19.11 -23.46 14.43
C GLY A 18 17.95 -22.46 14.50
N VAL A 19 17.47 -21.92 13.38
CA VAL A 19 16.30 -21.01 13.36
C VAL A 19 15.00 -21.83 13.38
N SER A 20 14.18 -21.64 14.42
CA SER A 20 12.83 -22.21 14.48
C SER A 20 11.95 -21.60 13.38
N ARG A 21 11.27 -22.45 12.58
CA ARG A 21 10.28 -22.03 11.56
C ARG A 21 8.96 -21.58 12.20
N ALA A 22 9.02 -20.70 13.19
CA ALA A 22 7.83 -20.12 13.80
C ALA A 22 7.17 -19.17 12.80
N GLN A 23 6.00 -19.54 12.29
CA GLN A 23 5.15 -18.61 11.56
C GLN A 23 4.55 -17.59 12.52
N ALA A 24 4.50 -16.32 12.09
CA ALA A 24 3.75 -15.31 12.81
C ALA A 24 2.27 -15.73 12.87
N ARG A 25 1.71 -15.83 14.08
CA ARG A 25 0.27 -16.05 14.26
C ARG A 25 -0.45 -14.75 13.94
N VAL A 26 -1.08 -14.70 12.77
CA VAL A 26 -1.93 -13.58 12.36
C VAL A 26 -3.35 -13.85 12.83
N THR A 27 -3.95 -12.91 13.55
CA THR A 27 -5.39 -12.89 13.82
C THR A 27 -6.12 -12.45 12.54
N MET A 28 -7.31 -13.00 12.28
CA MET A 28 -8.07 -12.72 11.05
C MET A 28 -8.57 -11.26 10.95
N SER A 29 -8.46 -10.46 12.02
CA SER A 29 -8.92 -9.08 12.07
C SER A 29 -7.75 -8.10 11.99
N PRO A 30 -7.69 -7.22 10.99
CA PRO A 30 -6.74 -6.12 10.94
C PRO A 30 -6.80 -5.27 12.23
N GLY A 31 -5.64 -4.90 12.77
CA GLY A 31 -5.54 -4.05 13.97
C GLY A 31 -5.59 -4.81 15.31
N THR A 32 -5.65 -6.13 15.31
CA THR A 32 -5.70 -6.95 16.53
C THR A 32 -4.41 -7.75 16.73
N THR A 33 -3.28 -7.07 16.92
CA THR A 33 -2.04 -7.72 17.39
C THR A 33 -1.98 -7.56 18.91
N GLU A 34 -1.98 -8.67 19.65
CA GLU A 34 -2.07 -8.64 21.12
C GLU A 34 -0.73 -8.66 21.84
N LEU A 35 0.36 -9.08 21.17
CA LEU A 35 1.68 -9.22 21.80
C LEU A 35 2.81 -8.91 20.82
N ILE A 36 3.81 -8.17 21.31
CA ILE A 36 5.09 -7.98 20.63
C ILE A 36 5.84 -9.31 20.65
N ARG A 37 6.28 -9.81 19.48
CA ARG A 37 7.10 -11.02 19.39
C ARG A 37 8.30 -10.79 18.48
N ALA A 38 9.45 -11.32 18.88
CA ALA A 38 10.64 -11.37 18.04
C ALA A 38 10.71 -12.71 17.30
N TYR A 39 10.85 -12.67 15.97
CA TYR A 39 11.04 -13.82 15.11
C TYR A 39 12.46 -13.80 14.56
N GLN A 40 13.24 -14.85 14.80
CA GLN A 40 14.57 -14.95 14.21
C GLN A 40 14.44 -15.24 12.71
N LEU A 41 15.00 -14.38 11.87
CA LEU A 41 15.03 -14.53 10.41
C LEU A 41 16.30 -15.22 9.91
N SER A 42 17.42 -15.04 10.62
CA SER A 42 18.71 -15.63 10.28
C SER A 42 19.56 -15.84 11.53
N HIS A 43 20.37 -16.90 11.52
CA HIS A 43 21.37 -17.21 12.54
C HIS A 43 22.74 -16.61 12.21
N ASN A 44 23.12 -16.51 10.93
CA ASN A 44 24.40 -15.94 10.51
C ASN A 44 24.25 -15.12 9.20
N PRO A 45 24.15 -13.78 9.26
CA PRO A 45 24.19 -12.95 10.46
C PRO A 45 22.92 -13.13 11.31
N THR A 46 23.04 -12.90 12.62
CA THR A 46 21.89 -12.97 13.54
C THR A 46 20.90 -11.84 13.24
N LEU A 47 19.71 -12.17 12.74
CA LEU A 47 18.67 -11.19 12.40
C LEU A 47 17.36 -11.55 13.08
N TYR A 48 16.73 -10.58 13.72
CA TYR A 48 15.41 -10.71 14.32
C TYR A 48 14.43 -9.69 13.72
N LEU A 49 13.20 -10.13 13.48
CA LEU A 49 12.05 -9.31 13.16
C LEU A 49 11.20 -9.16 14.42
N VAL A 50 11.14 -7.96 14.99
CA VAL A 50 10.21 -7.66 16.08
C VAL A 50 8.90 -7.18 15.45
N ASP A 51 7.86 -7.99 15.58
CA ASP A 51 6.51 -7.63 15.17
C ASP A 51 5.85 -6.86 16.32
N THR A 52 5.69 -5.55 16.16
CA THR A 52 4.97 -4.71 17.11
C THR A 52 3.53 -4.53 16.66
N PRO A 53 2.56 -4.47 17.59
CA PRO A 53 1.17 -4.25 17.22
C PRO A 53 1.01 -2.90 16.50
N GLY A 54 0.50 -2.95 15.27
CA GLY A 54 0.35 -1.78 14.42
C GLY A 54 -0.58 -0.74 15.04
N VAL A 55 -0.13 0.52 15.09
CA VAL A 55 -0.95 1.65 15.51
C VAL A 55 -2.12 1.78 14.54
N THR A 56 -3.34 1.57 15.02
CA THR A 56 -4.54 1.83 14.23
C THR A 56 -4.77 3.34 14.20
N PHE A 57 -4.69 3.96 13.03
CA PHE A 57 -5.01 5.37 12.89
C PHE A 57 -6.49 5.58 13.18
N HIS A 58 -6.83 6.50 14.09
CA HIS A 58 -8.20 6.97 14.25
C HIS A 58 -8.54 7.99 13.16
N LYS A 59 -9.83 8.09 12.80
CA LYS A 59 -10.33 9.12 11.89
C LYS A 59 -9.98 10.50 12.44
N ASP A 60 -9.16 11.24 11.71
CA ASP A 60 -8.70 12.56 12.10
C ASP A 60 -9.75 13.60 11.68
N LYS A 61 -10.44 14.19 12.65
CA LYS A 61 -11.49 15.20 12.36
C LYS A 61 -10.91 16.47 11.72
N SER A 62 -9.63 16.76 11.94
CA SER A 62 -8.99 17.97 11.40
C SER A 62 -8.58 17.82 9.93
N ASN A 63 -8.41 16.59 9.45
CA ASN A 63 -7.95 16.32 8.10
C ASN A 63 -8.84 15.27 7.38
N PRO A 64 -9.98 15.70 6.81
CA PRO A 64 -10.91 14.80 6.12
C PRO A 64 -10.30 14.16 4.86
N GLU A 65 -9.42 14.88 4.15
CA GLU A 65 -8.77 14.36 2.95
C GLU A 65 -7.84 13.19 3.27
N ARG A 66 -7.01 13.31 4.32
CA ARG A 66 -6.17 12.21 4.79
C ARG A 66 -6.99 10.95 5.06
N ASN A 67 -8.16 11.09 5.70
CA ASN A 67 -9.03 9.96 5.96
C ASN A 67 -9.57 9.34 4.67
N LEU A 68 -9.94 10.15 3.68
CA LEU A 68 -10.40 9.67 2.37
C LEU A 68 -9.30 8.95 1.60
N LYS A 69 -8.05 9.42 1.67
CA LYS A 69 -6.91 8.70 1.08
C LYS A 69 -6.72 7.33 1.72
N LEU A 70 -6.74 7.25 3.06
CA LEU A 70 -6.65 5.98 3.79
C LEU A 70 -7.83 5.06 3.47
N ALA A 71 -9.05 5.60 3.37
CA ALA A 71 -10.23 4.85 2.96
C ALA A 71 -10.10 4.34 1.52
N ALA A 72 -9.61 5.16 0.57
CA ALA A 72 -9.42 4.75 -0.82
C ALA A 72 -8.48 3.53 -0.97
N VAL A 73 -7.41 3.48 -0.17
CA VAL A 73 -6.45 2.36 -0.16
C VAL A 73 -6.98 1.14 0.61
N GLY A 74 -8.07 1.28 1.37
CA GLY A 74 -8.69 0.18 2.13
C GLY A 74 -8.14 -0.03 3.53
N THR A 75 -7.53 1.00 4.12
CA THR A 75 -7.04 0.97 5.51
C THR A 75 -8.20 0.94 6.52
N PHE A 76 -9.36 1.49 6.14
CA PHE A 76 -10.58 1.50 6.96
C PHE A 76 -11.70 0.69 6.29
N PRO A 77 -12.61 0.10 7.09
CA PRO A 77 -13.85 -0.44 6.56
C PRO A 77 -14.66 0.61 5.78
N ASP A 78 -15.02 0.30 4.54
CA ASP A 78 -15.58 1.28 3.59
C ASP A 78 -16.89 1.93 4.09
N HIS A 79 -17.73 1.17 4.80
CA HIS A 79 -19.00 1.65 5.35
C HIS A 79 -18.85 2.78 6.38
N ILE A 80 -17.67 2.97 6.97
CA ILE A 80 -17.39 4.06 7.93
C ILE A 80 -17.40 5.42 7.23
N PHE A 81 -17.00 5.47 5.96
CA PHE A 81 -16.94 6.69 5.16
C PHE A 81 -18.05 6.75 4.09
N GLY A 82 -18.60 5.59 3.73
CA GLY A 82 -19.57 5.43 2.65
C GLY A 82 -18.88 5.15 1.33
N GLU A 83 -19.21 4.01 0.72
CA GLU A 83 -18.54 3.52 -0.50
C GLU A 83 -18.68 4.51 -1.66
N LEU A 84 -19.86 5.12 -1.81
CA LEU A 84 -20.12 6.10 -2.86
C LEU A 84 -19.26 7.37 -2.66
N TYR A 85 -19.03 7.78 -1.42
CA TYR A 85 -18.24 8.96 -1.11
C TYR A 85 -16.75 8.74 -1.36
N ILE A 86 -16.23 7.55 -1.02
CA ILE A 86 -14.86 7.15 -1.35
C ILE A 86 -14.70 7.06 -2.88
N ALA A 87 -15.66 6.46 -3.58
CA ALA A 87 -15.63 6.30 -5.03
C ALA A 87 -15.65 7.66 -5.77
N ASP A 88 -16.45 8.61 -5.28
CA ASP A 88 -16.49 9.99 -5.79
C ASP A 88 -15.14 10.70 -5.64
N TYR A 89 -14.52 10.58 -4.45
CA TYR A 89 -13.19 11.11 -4.20
C TYR A 89 -12.15 10.53 -5.17
N ILE A 90 -12.17 9.22 -5.41
CA ILE A 90 -11.26 8.58 -6.37
C ILE A 90 -11.49 9.10 -7.80
N LEU A 91 -12.75 9.21 -8.23
CA LEU A 91 -13.08 9.75 -9.55
C LEU A 91 -12.55 11.18 -9.72
N TRP A 92 -12.77 12.04 -8.72
CA TRP A 92 -12.23 13.40 -8.68
C TRP A 92 -10.70 13.41 -8.78
N ARG A 93 -10.01 12.54 -8.03
CA ARG A 93 -8.54 12.42 -8.10
C ARG A 93 -8.05 11.99 -9.48
N LEU A 94 -8.68 11.00 -10.09
CA LEU A 94 -8.33 10.51 -11.42
C LEU A 94 -8.52 11.59 -12.48
N ASN A 95 -9.65 12.31 -12.44
CA ASN A 95 -9.94 13.40 -13.37
C ASN A 95 -8.93 14.55 -13.24
N ASN A 96 -8.57 14.95 -12.01
CA ASN A 96 -7.56 15.99 -11.79
C ASN A 96 -6.17 15.58 -12.29
N ALA A 97 -5.83 14.31 -12.16
CA ALA A 97 -4.58 13.75 -12.69
C ALA A 97 -4.62 13.48 -14.20
N ARG A 98 -5.75 13.76 -14.87
CA ARG A 98 -6.01 13.44 -16.28
C ARG A 98 -5.85 11.95 -16.60
N LEU A 99 -6.17 11.09 -15.64
CA LEU A 99 -6.12 9.63 -15.77
C LEU A 99 -7.51 9.10 -16.15
N PHE A 100 -7.78 9.04 -17.45
CA PHE A 100 -9.09 8.64 -17.98
C PHE A 100 -9.20 7.15 -18.32
N GLN A 101 -8.27 6.31 -17.85
CA GLN A 101 -8.30 4.86 -18.07
C GLN A 101 -9.57 4.21 -17.50
N TYR A 102 -10.19 4.81 -16.47
CA TYR A 102 -11.45 4.32 -15.94
C TYR A 102 -12.60 4.35 -16.96
N VAL A 103 -12.55 5.21 -17.99
CA VAL A 103 -13.58 5.32 -19.01
C VAL A 103 -13.69 4.02 -19.81
N SER A 104 -12.55 3.47 -20.24
CA SER A 104 -12.53 2.20 -20.97
C SER A 104 -12.79 1.01 -20.04
N VAL A 105 -12.21 1.01 -18.83
CA VAL A 105 -12.38 -0.08 -17.86
C VAL A 105 -13.83 -0.20 -17.37
N CYS A 106 -14.53 0.92 -17.19
CA CYS A 106 -15.92 0.92 -16.75
C CYS A 106 -16.91 0.95 -17.93
N GLY A 107 -16.44 0.92 -19.18
CA GLY A 107 -17.28 0.93 -20.39
C GLY A 107 -18.15 2.18 -20.57
N LEU A 108 -17.67 3.36 -20.17
CA LEU A 108 -18.44 4.61 -20.27
C LEU A 108 -18.55 5.07 -21.74
N SER A 109 -19.77 5.10 -22.26
CA SER A 109 -20.07 5.54 -23.63
C SER A 109 -19.95 7.06 -23.83
N GLY A 110 -20.20 7.85 -22.79
CA GLY A 110 -20.16 9.32 -22.83
C GLY A 110 -18.80 9.96 -22.58
N GLY A 111 -17.73 9.18 -22.43
CA GLY A 111 -16.39 9.68 -22.10
C GLY A 111 -16.18 9.98 -20.60
N PRO A 112 -15.17 10.79 -20.24
CA PRO A 112 -14.89 11.18 -18.86
C PRO A 112 -16.07 11.92 -18.22
N THR A 113 -16.36 11.63 -16.95
CA THR A 113 -17.45 12.26 -16.21
C THR A 113 -17.04 12.63 -14.79
N ASN A 114 -17.71 13.62 -14.21
CA ASN A 114 -17.57 14.00 -12.80
C ASN A 114 -18.70 13.44 -11.93
N ASP A 115 -19.68 12.74 -12.51
CA ASP A 115 -20.77 12.14 -11.74
C ASP A 115 -20.50 10.66 -11.48
N ILE A 116 -20.11 10.35 -10.24
CA ILE A 116 -19.85 8.97 -9.81
C ILE A 116 -21.08 8.07 -9.96
N ARG A 117 -22.29 8.60 -9.83
CA ARG A 117 -23.53 7.79 -9.93
C ARG A 117 -23.71 7.28 -11.35
N SER A 118 -23.36 8.07 -12.36
CA SER A 118 -23.36 7.64 -13.75
C SER A 118 -22.35 6.52 -14.00
N VAL A 119 -21.16 6.61 -13.42
CA VAL A 119 -20.16 5.52 -13.49
C VAL A 119 -20.67 4.24 -12.82
N CYS A 120 -21.24 4.38 -11.62
CA CYS A 120 -21.76 3.22 -10.88
C CYS A 120 -22.93 2.54 -11.59
N ARG A 121 -23.82 3.31 -12.24
CA ARG A 121 -24.92 2.78 -13.05
C ARG A 121 -24.40 1.97 -14.23
N GLU A 122 -23.41 2.50 -14.94
CA GLU A 122 -22.81 1.80 -16.09
C GLU A 122 -22.16 0.47 -15.67
N ILE A 123 -21.41 0.48 -14.57
CA ILE A 123 -20.81 -0.74 -13.99
C ILE A 123 -21.91 -1.74 -13.58
N ALA A 124 -22.96 -1.26 -12.90
CA ALA A 124 -24.05 -2.12 -12.45
C ALA A 124 -24.84 -2.72 -13.63
N PHE A 125 -24.99 -1.97 -14.73
CA PHE A 125 -25.61 -2.44 -15.96
C PHE A 125 -24.81 -3.61 -16.56
N GLN A 126 -23.49 -3.44 -16.69
CA GLN A 126 -22.60 -4.46 -17.25
C GLN A 126 -22.52 -5.74 -16.40
N LEU A 127 -22.60 -5.63 -15.08
CA LEU A 127 -22.56 -6.80 -14.19
C LEU A 127 -23.85 -7.64 -14.23
N THR A 128 -24.99 -6.99 -14.48
CA THR A 128 -26.30 -7.65 -14.39
C THR A 128 -26.78 -8.18 -15.74
N ASN A 129 -26.28 -7.63 -16.86
CA ASN A 129 -26.69 -7.99 -18.22
C ASN A 129 -28.23 -7.91 -18.42
N ASP A 130 -28.92 -7.16 -17.55
CA ASP A 130 -30.37 -7.08 -17.47
C ASP A 130 -30.83 -5.65 -17.82
N PRO A 131 -31.30 -5.42 -19.06
CA PRO A 131 -31.77 -4.10 -19.49
C PRO A 131 -33.10 -3.70 -18.84
N CYS A 132 -33.79 -4.61 -18.13
CA CYS A 132 -35.09 -4.37 -17.52
C CYS A 132 -35.03 -3.93 -16.05
N ARG A 133 -33.82 -3.77 -15.47
CA ARG A 133 -33.62 -3.13 -14.16
C ARG A 133 -33.68 -1.59 -14.21
N ASP A 134 -34.43 -1.05 -15.16
CA ASP A 134 -34.70 0.36 -15.38
C ASP A 134 -35.65 0.99 -14.33
N SER A 135 -35.93 0.27 -13.24
CA SER A 135 -36.85 0.70 -12.19
C SER A 135 -36.19 1.66 -11.18
N GLY A 136 -35.37 2.63 -11.62
CA GLY A 136 -34.83 3.70 -10.75
C GLY A 136 -34.01 3.25 -9.53
N ALA A 137 -33.76 1.94 -9.38
CA ALA A 137 -33.18 1.28 -8.21
C ALA A 137 -32.05 0.33 -8.64
N MET A 138 -31.34 0.69 -9.72
CA MET A 138 -30.05 0.08 -9.99
C MET A 138 -29.18 0.24 -8.74
N ASP A 139 -28.54 -0.84 -8.32
CA ASP A 139 -27.74 -0.84 -7.10
C ASP A 139 -26.44 -0.05 -7.31
N VAL A 140 -26.56 1.27 -7.18
CA VAL A 140 -25.46 2.24 -7.24
C VAL A 140 -24.38 1.87 -6.22
N LEU A 141 -24.76 1.27 -5.10
CA LEU A 141 -23.82 0.86 -4.06
C LEU A 141 -22.97 -0.33 -4.52
N SER A 142 -23.56 -1.32 -5.21
CA SER A 142 -22.81 -2.40 -5.86
C SER A 142 -21.88 -1.89 -6.96
N GLY A 143 -22.31 -0.89 -7.73
CA GLY A 143 -21.47 -0.18 -8.69
C GLY A 143 -20.26 0.49 -8.02
N ALA A 144 -20.49 1.24 -6.93
CA ALA A 144 -19.43 1.90 -6.18
C ALA A 144 -18.43 0.89 -5.58
N ARG A 145 -18.92 -0.19 -4.97
CA ARG A 145 -18.07 -1.28 -4.44
C ARG A 145 -17.20 -1.91 -5.53
N THR A 146 -17.74 -2.08 -6.73
CA THR A 146 -17.01 -2.63 -7.87
C THR A 146 -15.97 -1.64 -8.39
N PHE A 147 -16.32 -0.36 -8.49
CA PHE A 147 -15.38 0.70 -8.85
C PHE A 147 -14.19 0.79 -7.87
N LEU A 148 -14.46 0.71 -6.56
CA LEU A 148 -13.42 0.65 -5.52
C LEU A 148 -12.49 -0.56 -5.70
N LYS A 149 -13.05 -1.74 -6.04
CA LYS A 149 -12.23 -2.92 -6.33
C LYS A 149 -11.34 -2.70 -7.55
N PHE A 150 -11.85 -2.11 -8.63
CA PHE A 150 -11.03 -1.80 -9.80
C PHE A 150 -9.89 -0.85 -9.46
N TYR A 151 -10.16 0.19 -8.66
CA TYR A 151 -9.15 1.12 -8.20
C TYR A 151 -8.06 0.43 -7.37
N ARG A 152 -8.45 -0.33 -6.34
CA ARG A 152 -7.51 -1.00 -5.41
C ARG A 152 -6.69 -2.09 -6.10
N ASN A 153 -7.23 -2.72 -7.13
CA ASN A 153 -6.50 -3.68 -7.96
C ASN A 153 -5.58 -3.00 -9.00
N GLY A 154 -5.57 -1.67 -9.06
CA GLY A 154 -4.74 -0.90 -10.00
C GLY A 154 -5.25 -0.94 -11.45
N LEU A 155 -6.49 -1.37 -11.69
CA LEU A 155 -7.06 -1.47 -13.04
C LEU A 155 -7.34 -0.09 -13.65
N LEU A 156 -7.60 0.92 -12.81
CA LEU A 156 -7.85 2.30 -13.24
C LEU A 156 -6.56 3.10 -13.49
N GLY A 157 -5.40 2.45 -13.43
CA GLY A 157 -4.08 3.06 -13.54
C GLY A 157 -3.32 3.04 -12.20
N ARG A 158 -2.02 3.37 -12.27
CA ARG A 158 -1.16 3.52 -11.08
C ARG A 158 -1.09 4.98 -10.70
N TYR A 159 -1.53 5.31 -9.49
CA TYR A 159 -1.59 6.70 -9.03
C TYR A 159 -1.20 6.80 -7.56
N CYS A 160 -0.30 7.73 -7.24
CA CYS A 160 0.04 8.05 -5.86
C CYS A 160 -0.95 9.09 -5.32
N LEU A 161 -1.60 8.80 -4.20
CA LEU A 161 -2.54 9.73 -3.57
C LEU A 161 -1.85 10.85 -2.80
N ASP A 162 -0.57 10.71 -2.47
CA ASP A 162 0.19 11.69 -1.73
C ASP A 162 1.00 12.60 -2.63
N ALA A 163 1.15 13.84 -2.19
CA ALA A 163 2.05 14.77 -2.82
C ALA A 163 3.47 14.26 -2.60
N LEU A 164 4.27 14.25 -3.67
CA LEU A 164 5.70 14.05 -3.52
C LEU A 164 6.29 15.30 -2.85
N PRO A 165 7.25 15.13 -1.93
CA PRO A 165 7.88 16.26 -1.28
C PRO A 165 8.56 17.15 -2.32
N SER A 166 8.46 18.46 -2.12
CA SER A 166 9.25 19.43 -2.88
C SER A 166 10.74 19.32 -2.55
N GLU A 167 11.61 19.89 -3.39
CA GLU A 167 13.06 19.90 -3.15
C GLU A 167 13.44 20.51 -1.79
N GLY A 168 12.74 21.58 -1.38
CA GLY A 168 12.93 22.19 -0.06
C GLY A 168 12.48 21.30 1.10
N GLU A 169 11.41 20.52 0.94
CA GLU A 169 10.98 19.55 1.95
C GLU A 169 11.92 18.34 2.03
N LEU A 170 12.50 17.92 0.90
CA LEU A 170 13.52 16.86 0.85
C LEU A 170 14.78 17.26 1.63
N SER A 171 15.24 18.51 1.49
CA SER A 171 16.38 19.01 2.29
C SER A 171 16.08 18.89 3.77
N ARG A 172 14.90 19.34 4.22
CA ARG A 172 14.48 19.22 5.63
C ARG A 172 14.43 17.77 6.11
N TYR A 173 13.99 16.83 5.26
CA TYR A 173 14.01 15.41 5.61
C TYR A 173 15.44 14.87 5.78
N ASN A 174 16.37 15.28 4.93
CA ASN A 174 17.78 14.89 5.07
C ASN A 174 18.35 15.43 6.39
N ASP A 175 18.05 16.67 6.74
CA ASP A 175 18.47 17.27 8.01
C ASP A 175 17.89 16.49 9.21
N LEU A 176 16.63 16.05 9.14
CA LEU A 176 16.01 15.21 10.17
C LEU A 176 16.59 13.79 10.26
N VAL A 177 17.13 13.25 9.16
CA VAL A 177 17.82 11.96 9.14
C VAL A 177 19.22 12.09 9.76
N GLU A 178 19.87 13.24 9.58
CA GLU A 178 21.12 13.56 10.28
C GLU A 178 20.90 13.81 11.78
N GLU A 179 19.74 14.36 12.17
CA GLU A 179 19.30 14.49 13.57
C GLU A 179 18.69 13.22 14.17
N ALA A 180 18.33 12.23 13.35
CA ALA A 180 17.83 10.95 13.83
C ALA A 180 18.89 10.30 14.73
N GLU A 181 18.42 9.54 15.75
CA GLU A 181 19.30 9.01 16.80
C GLU A 181 20.59 8.47 16.19
N PRO A 182 21.77 8.85 16.73
CA PRO A 182 23.03 8.27 16.30
C PRO A 182 22.84 6.76 16.31
N PRO A 183 23.48 6.03 15.39
CA PRO A 183 23.34 4.59 15.37
C PRO A 183 23.44 4.06 16.79
N GLY A 184 22.48 3.22 17.20
CA GLY A 184 22.44 2.69 18.56
C GLY A 184 23.79 2.07 18.95
N PRO A 185 23.96 1.52 20.16
CA PRO A 185 25.24 1.00 20.66
C PRO A 185 25.95 -0.03 19.75
N TRP A 186 25.28 -0.48 18.69
CA TRP A 186 25.72 -1.36 17.61
C TRP A 186 26.49 -0.66 16.46
N GLY A 187 26.67 0.67 16.50
CA GLY A 187 27.39 1.41 15.46
C GLY A 187 26.58 1.59 14.17
N PRO A 188 27.10 2.37 13.18
CA PRO A 188 26.40 2.61 11.92
C PRO A 188 25.95 1.30 11.29
N ASN A 189 24.86 1.32 10.51
CA ASN A 189 24.38 0.19 9.69
C ASN A 189 25.42 -0.15 8.59
N ALA A 190 26.60 -0.60 9.00
CA ALA A 190 27.62 -1.15 8.15
C ALA A 190 27.36 -2.66 8.11
N TYR A 191 26.73 -3.12 7.02
CA TYR A 191 26.90 -4.52 6.65
C TYR A 191 28.40 -4.76 6.54
N PRO A 192 28.96 -5.82 7.15
CA PRO A 192 30.34 -6.17 6.93
C PRO A 192 30.49 -6.42 5.43
N LEU A 193 31.05 -5.45 4.71
CA LEU A 193 31.57 -5.68 3.38
C LEU A 193 32.68 -6.69 3.59
N ASP A 194 32.51 -7.90 3.05
CA ASP A 194 33.48 -8.99 3.12
C ASP A 194 34.90 -8.41 3.04
N GLU A 195 35.72 -8.63 4.07
CA GLU A 195 37.12 -8.20 4.11
C GLU A 195 37.92 -8.76 2.92
N ARG A 196 37.37 -9.75 2.21
CA ARG A 196 37.89 -10.29 0.95
C ARG A 196 37.86 -9.30 -0.22
N ALA A 197 36.98 -8.30 -0.22
CA ALA A 197 36.95 -7.28 -1.26
C ALA A 197 38.07 -6.24 -1.10
N ALA A 198 38.53 -5.98 0.14
CA ALA A 198 39.58 -5.00 0.42
C ALA A 198 41.00 -5.51 0.10
N ILE A 199 41.21 -6.83 0.04
CA ILE A 199 42.51 -7.43 -0.26
C ILE A 199 42.85 -7.36 -1.76
N LEU A 200 41.87 -7.14 -2.64
CA LEU A 200 42.09 -7.07 -4.09
C LEU A 200 42.50 -5.68 -4.61
N THR A 201 42.51 -4.65 -3.77
CA THR A 201 42.89 -3.27 -4.15
C THR A 201 44.27 -2.84 -3.67
N SER A 202 45.06 -3.72 -3.04
CA SER A 202 46.43 -3.43 -2.58
C SER A 202 47.53 -3.96 -3.51
N TYR A 203 47.17 -4.53 -4.66
CA TYR A 203 48.10 -4.95 -5.72
C TYR A 203 47.74 -4.26 -7.04
N SER A 204 48.03 -2.97 -7.13
CA SER A 204 48.14 -2.23 -8.40
C SER A 204 49.03 -1.01 -8.19
#